data_AF-A0A357V8Q6-F1
#
_entry.id   AF-A0A357V8Q6-F1
#
_cell.length_a   1.000
_cell.length_b   1.000
_cell.length_c   1.000
_cell.angle_alpha   90.00
_cell.angle_beta   90.00
_cell.angle_gamma   90.00
#
_symmetry.space_group_name_H-M   'P 1'
#
loop_
_entity.id
_entity.type
_entity.pdbx_description
1 polymer ?
#
loop_
_entity_poly.entity_id
_entity_poly.type
_entity_poly.pdbx_seq_one_letter_code
_entity_poly.pdbx_strand_id
1 'polypeptide(L)'
;MNVIRKPTTGDVTTGPLPASNKIFVEGTLPGVQVPMREIHVHESAMEAPTVVYDTSGPYTDPNAYIDIEAGLPKLRQEWIEARGDTEPYDGRDVKPE
;
A
#
# COMPACT_ATOMS: atom_id res chain seq x y z
N MET A 1 -26.24 -24.71 -0.59
CA MET A 1 -25.27 -24.37 0.47
C MET A 1 -24.19 -23.52 -0.16
N ASN A 2 -24.07 -22.24 0.22
CA ASN A 2 -22.94 -21.43 -0.22
C ASN A 2 -21.75 -21.75 0.69
N VAL A 3 -20.69 -22.32 0.12
CA VAL A 3 -19.42 -22.51 0.83
C VAL A 3 -18.71 -21.18 0.84
N ILE A 4 -18.61 -20.55 2.02
CA ILE A 4 -17.77 -19.36 2.22
C ILE A 4 -16.33 -19.86 2.41
N ARG A 5 -15.47 -19.69 1.40
CA ARG A 5 -14.03 -19.98 1.50
C ARG A 5 -13.24 -18.72 1.85
N LYS A 6 -12.08 -18.88 2.48
CA LYS A 6 -11.15 -17.76 2.68
C LYS A 6 -10.67 -17.23 1.31
N PRO A 7 -10.57 -15.89 1.15
CA PRO A 7 -9.95 -15.32 -0.04
C PRO A 7 -8.48 -15.71 -0.10
N THR A 8 -7.97 -15.80 -1.31
CA THR A 8 -6.56 -16.05 -1.66
C THR A 8 -6.02 -14.84 -2.41
N THR A 9 -4.70 -14.72 -2.56
CA THR A 9 -4.08 -13.57 -3.27
C THR A 9 -4.69 -13.30 -4.65
N GLY A 10 -5.07 -14.34 -5.39
CA GLY A 10 -5.70 -14.20 -6.70
C GLY A 10 -7.14 -13.67 -6.69
N ASP A 11 -7.79 -13.62 -5.53
CA ASP A 11 -9.14 -13.06 -5.37
C ASP A 11 -9.13 -11.53 -5.18
N VAL A 12 -7.95 -10.93 -4.96
CA VAL A 12 -7.80 -9.50 -4.66
C VAL A 12 -7.48 -8.73 -5.94
N THR A 13 -8.19 -7.62 -6.14
CA THR A 13 -7.90 -6.71 -7.25
C THR A 13 -6.57 -6.02 -7.02
N THR A 14 -5.65 -6.18 -7.96
CA THR A 14 -4.33 -5.53 -7.97
C THR A 14 -4.06 -4.92 -9.34
N GLY A 15 -3.00 -4.12 -9.41
CA GLY A 15 -2.50 -3.50 -10.62
C GLY A 15 -2.85 -2.00 -10.75
N PRO A 16 -2.22 -1.30 -11.71
CA PRO A 16 -2.38 0.14 -11.86
C PRO A 16 -3.84 0.53 -12.11
N LEU A 17 -4.26 1.66 -11.52
CA LEU A 17 -5.56 2.24 -11.84
C LEU A 17 -5.53 2.82 -13.27
N PRO A 18 -6.65 2.75 -14.02
CA PRO A 18 -6.68 3.16 -15.42
C PRO A 18 -6.11 4.56 -15.67
N ALA A 19 -5.31 4.69 -16.73
CA ALA A 19 -4.66 5.95 -17.15
C ALA A 19 -3.82 6.64 -16.05
N SER A 20 -3.38 5.89 -15.04
CA SER A 20 -2.60 6.45 -13.95
C SER A 20 -1.44 5.56 -13.53
N ASN A 21 -0.38 6.20 -13.04
CA ASN A 21 0.76 5.54 -12.42
C ASN A 21 0.82 5.89 -10.94
N LYS A 22 1.18 4.92 -10.11
CA LYS A 22 1.64 5.18 -8.75
C LYS A 22 2.95 5.96 -8.82
N ILE A 23 3.03 7.05 -8.07
CA ILE A 23 4.27 7.81 -7.88
C ILE A 23 4.52 7.98 -6.39
N PHE A 24 5.77 8.26 -6.04
CA PHE A 24 6.17 8.50 -4.66
C PHE A 24 6.84 9.86 -4.56
N VAL A 25 6.33 10.69 -3.64
CA VAL A 25 6.96 11.96 -3.28
C VAL A 25 7.86 11.71 -2.07
N GLU A 26 9.13 12.07 -2.18
CA GLU A 26 10.08 11.93 -1.08
C GLU A 26 9.68 12.83 0.09
N GLY A 27 9.58 12.24 1.28
CA GLY A 27 9.30 12.97 2.51
C GLY A 27 10.56 13.64 3.07
N THR A 28 10.37 14.47 4.10
CA THR A 28 11.49 15.16 4.76
C THR A 28 12.31 14.24 5.68
N LEU A 29 11.75 13.11 6.09
CA LEU A 29 12.46 12.09 6.87
C LEU A 29 13.05 11.04 5.92
N PRO A 30 14.28 10.56 6.18
CA PRO A 30 14.92 9.54 5.34
C PRO A 30 14.04 8.29 5.16
N GLY A 31 13.93 7.82 3.92
CA GLY A 31 13.17 6.61 3.58
C GLY A 31 11.65 6.80 3.54
N VAL A 32 11.11 7.99 3.82
CA VAL A 32 9.68 8.27 3.64
C VAL A 32 9.36 8.46 2.16
N GLN A 33 8.48 7.62 1.64
CA GLN A 33 7.92 7.73 0.29
C GLN A 33 6.40 7.90 0.39
N VAL A 34 5.89 9.10 0.12
CA VAL A 34 4.46 9.42 0.20
C VAL A 34 3.78 9.00 -1.10
N PRO A 35 2.84 8.02 -1.06
CA PRO A 35 2.20 7.54 -2.27
C PRO A 35 1.20 8.57 -2.80
N MET A 36 1.33 8.88 -4.08
CA MET A 36 0.37 9.62 -4.87
C MET A 36 0.11 8.85 -6.17
N ARG A 37 -0.79 9.34 -7.01
CA ARG A 37 -0.90 8.87 -8.38
C ARG A 37 -1.00 10.04 -9.35
N GLU A 38 -0.40 9.88 -10.51
CA GLU A 38 -0.51 10.82 -11.62
C GLU A 38 -1.53 10.29 -12.63
N ILE A 39 -2.47 11.15 -13.06
CA ILE A 39 -3.45 10.81 -14.09
C ILE A 39 -3.02 11.46 -15.39
N HIS A 40 -2.81 10.64 -16.42
CA HIS A 40 -2.46 11.11 -17.75
C HIS A 40 -3.71 11.65 -18.45
N VAL A 41 -3.60 12.88 -18.94
CA VAL A 41 -4.59 13.48 -19.82
C VAL A 41 -4.20 13.23 -21.28
N HIS A 42 -5.14 13.44 -22.20
CA HIS A 42 -4.85 13.28 -23.62
C HIS A 42 -3.79 14.29 -24.07
N GLU A 43 -2.84 13.87 -24.93
CA GLU A 43 -1.70 14.69 -25.36
C GLU A 43 -2.12 16.04 -25.97
N SER A 44 -3.27 16.09 -26.65
CA SER A 44 -3.80 17.32 -27.24
C SER A 44 -4.18 18.41 -26.22
N ALA A 45 -4.34 18.05 -24.94
CA ALA A 45 -4.57 19.02 -23.87
C ALA A 45 -3.30 19.84 -23.59
N MET A 46 -2.12 19.30 -23.89
CA MET A 46 -0.82 19.93 -23.59
C MET A 46 -0.67 20.33 -22.12
N GLU A 47 -1.23 19.52 -21.22
CA GLU A 47 -1.18 19.72 -19.78
C GLU A 47 -0.31 18.65 -19.11
N ALA A 48 0.30 19.00 -17.98
CA ALA A 48 1.00 18.03 -17.15
C ALA A 48 0.00 17.03 -16.52
N PRO A 49 0.43 15.79 -16.19
CA PRO A 49 -0.40 14.84 -15.46
C PRO A 49 -0.96 15.44 -14.16
N THR A 50 -2.22 15.14 -13.87
CA THR A 50 -2.85 15.60 -12.63
C THR A 50 -2.43 14.68 -11.48
N VAL A 51 -1.69 15.21 -10.51
CA VAL A 51 -1.29 14.47 -9.31
C VAL A 51 -2.41 14.51 -8.28
N VAL A 52 -2.84 13.34 -7.81
CA VAL A 52 -3.89 13.20 -6.79
C VAL A 52 -3.46 12.28 -5.66
N TYR A 53 -4.12 12.44 -4.52
CA TYR A 53 -3.95 11.57 -3.36
C TYR A 53 -4.33 10.13 -3.69
N ASP A 54 -3.58 9.16 -3.15
CA ASP A 54 -3.80 7.75 -3.43
C ASP A 54 -3.70 6.86 -2.18
N THR A 55 -4.86 6.39 -1.71
CA THR A 55 -5.00 5.49 -0.55
C THR A 55 -4.97 4.01 -0.91
N SER A 56 -4.82 3.65 -2.18
CA SER A 56 -4.85 2.24 -2.61
C SER A 56 -3.65 1.42 -2.13
N GLY A 57 -2.61 2.06 -1.60
CA GLY A 57 -1.44 1.38 -1.06
C GLY A 57 -0.64 0.60 -2.13
N PRO A 58 0.09 -0.46 -1.73
CA PRO A 58 0.89 -1.28 -2.64
C PRO A 58 0.06 -2.04 -3.69
N TYR A 59 -1.25 -2.20 -3.50
CA TYR A 59 -2.09 -2.99 -4.40
C TYR A 59 -2.16 -2.45 -5.83
N THR A 60 -1.87 -1.16 -6.03
CA THR A 60 -1.84 -0.52 -7.36
C THR A 60 -0.43 -0.20 -7.85
N ASP A 61 0.60 -0.53 -7.06
CA ASP A 61 1.99 -0.39 -7.46
C ASP A 61 2.39 -1.62 -8.28
N PRO A 62 2.75 -1.45 -9.58
CA PRO A 62 3.17 -2.58 -10.41
C PRO A 62 4.46 -3.25 -9.95
N ASN A 63 5.25 -2.61 -9.08
CA ASN A 63 6.49 -3.15 -8.53
C ASN A 63 6.29 -3.85 -7.18
N ALA A 64 5.11 -3.77 -6.58
CA ALA A 64 4.83 -4.42 -5.31
C ALA A 64 4.46 -5.89 -5.52
N TYR A 65 5.08 -6.77 -4.72
CA TYR A 65 4.65 -8.15 -4.59
C TYR A 65 3.54 -8.24 -3.53
N ILE A 66 2.35 -8.70 -3.92
CA ILE A 66 1.20 -8.85 -3.03
C ILE A 66 1.05 -10.32 -2.63
N ASP A 67 1.13 -10.57 -1.33
CA ASP A 67 0.84 -11.85 -0.70
C ASP A 67 -0.01 -11.59 0.55
N ILE A 68 -1.28 -11.98 0.51
CA ILE A 68 -2.21 -11.69 1.60
C ILE A 68 -2.01 -12.58 2.84
N GLU A 69 -1.35 -13.73 2.68
CA GLU A 69 -1.01 -14.61 3.80
C GLU A 69 0.22 -14.07 4.54
N ALA A 70 1.17 -13.47 3.81
CA ALA A 70 2.34 -12.80 4.40
C ALA A 70 2.02 -11.41 4.98
N GLY A 71 1.02 -10.73 4.41
CA GLY A 71 0.69 -9.35 4.75
C GLY A 71 1.59 -8.32 4.04
N LEU A 72 1.31 -7.04 4.26
CA LEU A 72 2.07 -5.95 3.64
C LEU A 72 3.41 -5.68 4.36
N PRO A 73 4.42 -5.13 3.65
CA PRO A 73 5.66 -4.67 4.26
C PRO A 73 5.42 -3.69 5.41
N LYS A 74 6.11 -3.90 6.53
CA LYS A 74 6.01 -3.04 7.73
C LYS A 74 6.91 -1.80 7.60
N LEU A 75 6.63 -0.94 6.61
CA LEU A 75 7.47 0.22 6.24
C LEU A 75 7.81 1.16 7.40
N ARG A 76 6.97 1.20 8.44
CA ARG A 76 7.10 2.11 9.59
C ARG A 76 7.77 1.47 10.81
N GLN A 77 8.12 0.18 10.76
CA GLN A 77 8.61 -0.56 11.92
C GLN A 77 9.89 0.07 12.48
N GLU A 78 10.89 0.33 11.63
CA GLU A 78 12.15 0.96 12.05
C GLU A 78 11.93 2.33 12.68
N TRP A 79 10.99 3.14 12.15
CA TRP A 79 10.69 4.46 12.71
C TRP A 79 10.01 4.38 14.08
N ILE A 80 9.26 3.31 14.35
CA ILE A 80 8.64 3.08 15.65
C ILE A 80 9.69 2.64 16.66
N GLU A 81 10.55 1.69 16.29
CA GLU A 81 11.64 1.20 17.14
C GLU A 81 12.64 2.32 17.47
N ALA A 82 13.01 3.15 16.50
CA ALA A 82 13.99 4.22 16.66
C ALA A 82 13.58 5.32 17.65
N ARG A 83 12.28 5.48 17.95
CA ARG A 83 11.83 6.46 18.97
C ARG A 83 12.14 6.04 20.40
N GLY A 84 12.39 4.74 20.65
CA GLY A 84 12.67 4.22 21.98
C GLY A 84 11.51 4.39 22.98
N ASP A 85 10.29 4.60 22.47
CA ASP A 85 9.08 4.86 23.26
C ASP A 85 8.11 3.67 23.31
N THR A 86 8.55 2.50 22.82
CA THR A 86 7.76 1.27 22.77
C THR A 86 8.59 0.06 23.21
N GLU A 87 7.90 -0.99 23.65
CA GLU A 87 8.47 -2.28 24.02
C GLU A 87 7.77 -3.41 23.26
N PRO A 88 8.47 -4.52 22.94
CA PRO A 88 7.82 -5.67 22.31
C PRO A 88 6.83 -6.33 23.27
N TYR A 89 5.72 -6.79 22.72
CA TYR A 89 4.69 -7.52 23.45
C TYR A 89 4.35 -8.80 22.67
N ASP A 90 4.40 -9.94 23.34
CA ASP A 90 4.14 -11.26 22.72
C ASP A 90 2.72 -11.40 22.16
N GLY A 91 1.81 -10.51 22.56
CA GLY A 91 0.40 -10.55 22.16
C GLY A 91 -0.43 -11.41 23.10
N ARG A 92 -1.76 -11.35 22.91
CA ARG A 92 -2.69 -12.22 23.62
C ARG A 92 -3.07 -13.38 22.71
N ASP A 93 -3.12 -14.58 23.26
CA ASP A 93 -3.74 -15.71 22.60
C ASP A 93 -5.22 -15.40 22.30
N VAL A 94 -5.64 -15.68 21.07
CA VAL A 94 -7.05 -15.60 20.67
C VAL A 94 -7.76 -16.79 21.31
N LYS A 95 -8.72 -16.52 22.20
CA LYS A 95 -9.51 -17.55 22.87
C LYS A 95 -10.97 -17.56 22.38
N PRO A 96 -11.68 -18.71 22.37
CA PRO A 96 -13.02 -18.81 21.80
C PRO A 96 -14.17 -18.24 22.66
N GLU A 97 -13.95 -17.98 23.95
CA GLU A 97 -15.01 -17.58 24.91
C GLU A 97 -15.73 -16.26 24.64
#